data_AF-A0A9Q3KV50-F1
#
_entry.id   AF-A0A9Q3KV50-F1
#
_cell.length_a   1.000
_cell.length_b   1.000
_cell.length_c   1.000
_cell.angle_alpha   90.00
_cell.angle_beta   90.00
_cell.angle_gamma   90.00
#
_symmetry.space_group_name_H-M   'P 1'
#
loop_
_entity.id
_entity.type
_entity.pdbx_description
1 polymer ?
#
loop_
_entity_poly.entity_id
_entity_poly.type
_entity_poly.pdbx_seq_one_letter_code
_entity_poly.pdbx_strand_id
1 'polypeptide(L)'
;MPRNNTPIVKIRPQDYNLWFDGKEVERFIKRVENIAEIEGASGRDIARQISFWTKDQEISYHIEGMPGYETGDWEQLKLDMKRRWGIVSPERRYKLSSITQLFTKIQQEGGIRNMTQYKKFIGEYESIVNYLKRYQYIQGDINHNQEILASLSSSVQESIYKEMIKDKAMVQALDGGYIIPRLEILKLYIEQD
;
A
#
# COMPACT_ATOMS: atom_id res chain seq x y z
N MET A 1 28.88 1.05 -39.44
CA MET A 1 28.20 1.89 -38.44
C MET A 1 29.06 1.89 -37.17
N PRO A 2 29.55 3.04 -36.68
CA PRO A 2 30.20 3.07 -35.37
C PRO A 2 29.16 2.75 -34.30
N ARG A 3 29.46 1.78 -33.43
CA ARG A 3 28.68 1.58 -32.20
C ARG A 3 28.92 2.81 -31.34
N ASN A 4 27.90 3.66 -31.16
CA ASN A 4 27.95 4.75 -30.19
C ASN A 4 28.23 4.14 -28.81
N ASN A 5 29.48 4.23 -28.38
CA ASN A 5 30.00 3.63 -27.16
C ASN A 5 29.94 4.67 -26.03
N THR A 6 28.74 5.23 -25.80
CA THR A 6 28.50 6.08 -24.64
C THR A 6 28.71 5.22 -23.38
N PRO A 7 29.53 5.66 -22.41
CA PRO A 7 29.72 4.92 -21.17
C PRO A 7 28.38 4.69 -20.46
N ILE A 8 28.17 3.47 -19.97
CA ILE A 8 26.96 3.15 -19.21
C ILE A 8 27.03 3.87 -17.85
N VAL A 9 25.97 4.61 -17.51
CA VAL A 9 25.83 5.20 -16.17
C VAL A 9 25.49 4.09 -15.18
N LYS A 10 26.40 3.82 -14.24
CA LYS A 10 26.23 2.74 -13.26
C LYS A 10 25.39 3.20 -12.08
N ILE A 11 24.16 2.67 -11.96
CA ILE A 11 23.31 2.90 -10.78
C ILE A 11 23.64 1.85 -9.72
N ARG A 12 23.79 2.30 -8.46
CA ARG A 12 24.04 1.42 -7.31
C ARG A 12 22.73 1.20 -6.54
N PRO A 13 22.03 0.05 -6.74
CA PRO A 13 20.76 -0.19 -6.07
C PRO A 13 20.86 -0.20 -4.53
N GLN A 14 22.04 -0.53 -3.98
CA GLN A 14 22.30 -0.53 -2.53
C GLN A 14 22.06 0.84 -1.89
N ASP A 15 22.52 1.91 -2.55
CA ASP A 15 22.51 3.28 -2.02
C ASP A 15 21.06 3.79 -1.84
N TYR A 16 20.11 3.16 -2.55
CA TYR A 16 18.69 3.50 -2.55
C TYR A 16 17.78 2.43 -1.94
N ASN A 17 18.35 1.34 -1.42
CA ASN A 17 17.61 0.12 -1.04
C ASN A 17 16.59 -0.29 -2.13
N LEU A 18 17.09 -0.40 -3.37
CA LEU A 18 16.31 -0.68 -4.57
C LEU A 18 16.53 -2.12 -5.01
N TRP A 19 15.70 -3.03 -4.51
CA TRP A 19 15.76 -4.45 -4.85
C TRP A 19 14.39 -4.91 -5.35
N PHE A 20 14.37 -5.59 -6.49
CA PHE A 20 13.17 -6.23 -7.00
C PHE A 20 13.05 -7.64 -6.42
N ASP A 21 11.87 -7.94 -5.90
CA ASP A 21 11.50 -9.23 -5.31
C ASP A 21 10.36 -9.92 -6.07
N GLY A 22 10.03 -9.41 -7.28
CA GLY A 22 8.95 -9.94 -8.11
C GLY A 22 7.58 -9.37 -7.75
N LYS A 23 7.48 -8.45 -6.78
CA LYS A 23 6.23 -7.84 -6.33
C LYS A 23 6.20 -6.34 -6.62
N GLU A 24 4.99 -5.78 -6.66
CA GLU A 24 4.75 -4.34 -6.87
C GLU A 24 5.58 -3.74 -8.04
N VAL A 25 5.65 -4.45 -9.18
CA VAL A 25 6.55 -4.12 -10.31
C VAL A 25 6.38 -2.69 -10.82
N GLU A 26 5.17 -2.13 -10.79
CA GLU A 26 4.91 -0.75 -11.20
C GLU A 26 5.54 0.26 -10.23
N ARG A 27 5.54 -0.04 -8.92
CA ARG A 27 6.24 0.79 -7.92
C ARG A 27 7.74 0.67 -8.10
N PHE A 28 8.25 -0.54 -8.33
CA PHE A 28 9.67 -0.76 -8.58
C PHE A 28 10.14 0.03 -9.80
N ILE A 29 9.45 -0.09 -10.94
CA ILE A 29 9.71 0.68 -12.17
C ILE A 29 9.74 2.19 -11.90
N LYS A 30 8.75 2.72 -11.18
CA LYS A 30 8.72 4.15 -10.85
C LYS A 30 9.92 4.59 -10.00
N ARG A 31 10.35 3.78 -9.02
CA ARG A 31 11.54 4.09 -8.21
C ARG A 31 12.82 4.05 -9.03
N VAL A 32 12.94 3.07 -9.93
CA VAL A 32 14.03 2.96 -10.90
C VAL A 32 14.14 4.21 -11.76
N GLU A 33 13.03 4.67 -12.34
CA GLU A 33 13.00 5.87 -13.19
C GLU A 33 13.39 7.13 -12.42
N ASN A 34 12.87 7.32 -11.20
CA ASN A 34 13.26 8.43 -10.35
C ASN A 34 14.77 8.43 -10.01
N ILE A 35 15.35 7.26 -9.72
CA ILE A 35 16.78 7.15 -9.42
C ILE A 35 17.62 7.39 -10.67
N ALA A 36 17.17 6.88 -11.82
CA ALA A 36 17.84 7.15 -13.09
C ALA A 36 17.85 8.64 -13.43
N GLU A 37 16.77 9.36 -13.14
CA GLU A 37 16.72 10.82 -13.28
C GLU A 37 17.74 11.52 -12.37
N ILE A 38 17.84 11.10 -11.10
CA ILE A 38 18.82 11.64 -10.13
C ILE A 38 20.27 11.36 -10.57
N GLU A 39 20.55 10.17 -11.06
CA GLU A 39 21.90 9.71 -11.46
C GLU A 39 22.26 10.11 -12.90
N GLY A 40 21.34 10.72 -13.65
CA GLY A 40 21.53 11.06 -15.07
C GLY A 40 21.64 9.85 -16.00
N ALA A 41 21.03 8.73 -15.63
CA ALA A 41 21.04 7.49 -16.39
C ALA A 41 19.91 7.45 -17.44
N SER A 42 20.21 6.90 -18.61
CA SER A 42 19.22 6.69 -19.67
C SER A 42 18.44 5.38 -19.47
N GLY A 43 17.31 5.23 -20.17
CA GLY A 43 16.58 3.96 -20.21
C GLY A 43 17.47 2.77 -20.64
N ARG A 44 18.40 2.98 -21.57
CA ARG A 44 19.34 1.94 -22.00
C ARG A 44 20.27 1.50 -20.88
N ASP A 45 20.69 2.43 -20.01
CA ASP A 45 21.53 2.13 -18.86
C ASP A 45 20.77 1.28 -17.84
N ILE A 46 19.50 1.62 -17.60
CA ILE A 46 18.60 0.83 -16.75
C ILE A 46 18.44 -0.58 -17.30
N ALA A 47 18.04 -0.71 -18.57
CA ALA A 47 17.73 -1.99 -19.20
C ALA A 47 18.90 -2.98 -19.11
N ARG A 48 20.15 -2.49 -19.18
CA ARG A 48 21.36 -3.32 -19.12
C ARG A 48 21.80 -3.73 -17.73
N GLN A 49 21.22 -3.15 -16.68
CA GLN A 49 21.65 -3.35 -15.30
C GLN A 49 20.59 -3.97 -14.41
N ILE A 50 19.30 -3.84 -14.79
CA ILE A 50 18.17 -4.18 -13.95
C ILE A 50 18.07 -5.66 -13.55
N SER A 51 18.68 -6.58 -14.32
CA SER A 51 18.78 -8.00 -13.93
C SER A 51 19.61 -8.19 -12.66
N PHE A 52 20.61 -7.33 -12.40
CA PHE A 52 21.42 -7.38 -11.18
C PHE A 52 20.75 -6.75 -9.96
N TRP A 53 19.56 -6.15 -10.12
CA TRP A 53 18.86 -5.45 -9.04
C TRP A 53 17.83 -6.33 -8.34
N THR A 54 18.09 -7.63 -8.28
CA THR A 54 17.34 -8.62 -7.52
C THR A 54 18.32 -9.52 -6.76
N LYS A 55 17.88 -10.07 -5.62
CA LYS A 55 18.63 -11.10 -4.90
C LYS A 55 18.22 -12.51 -5.30
N ASP A 56 17.14 -12.63 -6.06
CA ASP A 56 16.59 -13.89 -6.56
C ASP A 56 17.11 -14.16 -7.99
N GLN A 57 17.81 -15.27 -8.15
CA GLN A 57 18.40 -15.69 -9.42
C GLN A 57 17.35 -16.04 -10.49
N GLU A 58 16.18 -16.56 -10.11
CA GLU A 58 15.11 -16.86 -11.05
C GLU A 58 14.54 -15.57 -11.64
N ILE A 59 14.37 -14.54 -10.81
CA ILE A 59 13.92 -13.22 -11.28
C ILE A 59 14.95 -12.61 -12.23
N SER A 60 16.24 -12.69 -11.90
CA SER A 60 17.32 -12.21 -12.77
C SER A 60 17.27 -12.90 -14.13
N TYR A 61 17.21 -14.23 -14.14
CA TYR A 61 17.13 -15.03 -15.35
C TYR A 61 15.91 -14.67 -16.22
N HIS A 62 14.76 -14.46 -15.59
CA HIS A 62 13.56 -14.05 -16.31
C HIS A 62 13.67 -12.65 -16.93
N ILE A 63 14.31 -11.69 -16.25
CA ILE A 63 14.55 -10.35 -16.80
C ILE A 63 15.49 -10.45 -18.01
N GLU A 64 16.57 -11.23 -17.89
CA GLU A 64 17.55 -11.40 -18.97
C GLU A 64 16.96 -12.03 -20.23
N GLY A 65 15.93 -12.86 -20.07
CA GLY A 65 15.17 -13.46 -21.18
C GLY A 65 14.11 -12.55 -21.81
N MET A 66 13.96 -11.29 -21.37
CA MET A 66 12.94 -10.38 -21.92
C MET A 66 13.44 -9.67 -23.19
N PRO A 67 12.59 -9.53 -24.23
CA PRO A 67 12.94 -8.79 -25.44
C PRO A 67 13.48 -7.38 -25.20
N GLY A 68 12.90 -6.65 -24.24
CA GLY A 68 13.38 -5.31 -23.88
C GLY A 68 14.78 -5.30 -23.26
N TYR A 69 15.19 -6.37 -22.58
CA TYR A 69 16.53 -6.50 -22.01
C TYR A 69 17.57 -6.74 -23.11
N GLU A 70 17.28 -7.68 -24.02
CA GLU A 70 18.16 -8.01 -25.15
C GLU A 70 18.41 -6.80 -26.05
N THR A 71 17.36 -6.03 -26.34
CA THR A 71 17.42 -4.82 -27.18
C THR A 71 17.97 -3.60 -26.44
N GLY A 72 17.97 -3.61 -25.10
CA GLY A 72 18.26 -2.45 -24.27
C GLY A 72 17.19 -1.36 -24.35
N ASP A 73 15.97 -1.72 -24.76
CA ASP A 73 14.80 -0.84 -24.82
C ASP A 73 14.05 -0.89 -23.49
N TRP A 74 14.18 0.20 -22.71
CA TRP A 74 13.52 0.31 -21.42
C TRP A 74 11.99 0.34 -21.52
N GLU A 75 11.43 0.96 -22.55
CA GLU A 75 9.98 1.04 -22.70
C GLU A 75 9.40 -0.35 -22.97
N GLN A 76 10.05 -1.12 -23.84
CA GLN A 76 9.68 -2.52 -24.07
C GLN A 76 9.90 -3.37 -22.81
N LEU A 77 11.02 -3.19 -22.10
CA LEU A 77 11.32 -3.97 -20.90
C LEU A 77 10.28 -3.71 -19.79
N LYS A 78 9.81 -2.47 -19.64
CA LYS A 78 8.69 -2.16 -18.72
C LYS A 78 7.44 -2.95 -19.07
N LEU A 79 7.10 -3.09 -20.35
CA LEU A 79 5.95 -3.88 -20.80
C LEU A 79 6.15 -5.37 -20.52
N ASP A 80 7.35 -5.90 -20.75
CA ASP A 80 7.68 -7.30 -20.50
C ASP A 80 7.63 -7.63 -18.99
N MET A 81 8.21 -6.76 -18.16
CA MET A 81 8.17 -6.86 -16.71
C MET A 81 6.74 -6.77 -16.18
N LYS A 82 5.93 -5.83 -16.67
CA LYS A 82 4.50 -5.72 -16.33
C LYS A 82 3.69 -6.91 -16.83
N ARG A 83 4.05 -7.54 -17.95
CA ARG A 83 3.36 -8.74 -18.43
C ARG A 83 3.62 -9.94 -17.52
N ARG A 84 4.84 -10.06 -16.99
CA ARG A 84 5.24 -11.21 -16.15
C ARG A 84 4.90 -11.03 -14.67
N TRP A 85 5.13 -9.83 -14.13
CA TRP A 85 4.97 -9.50 -12.71
C TRP A 85 3.93 -8.41 -12.45
N GLY A 86 3.43 -7.75 -13.50
CA GLY A 86 2.28 -6.87 -13.38
C GLY A 86 1.01 -7.72 -13.36
N ILE A 87 0.01 -7.19 -12.64
CA ILE A 87 -1.36 -7.67 -12.37
C ILE A 87 -1.76 -9.04 -12.96
N VAL A 88 -1.01 -10.10 -12.66
CA VAL A 88 -1.46 -11.51 -12.69
C VAL A 88 -0.84 -12.33 -11.56
N SER A 89 0.23 -11.88 -10.89
CA SER A 89 0.83 -12.63 -9.78
C SER A 89 0.18 -12.28 -8.41
N PRO A 90 -0.18 -13.28 -7.58
CA PRO A 90 -1.22 -13.17 -6.56
C PRO A 90 -0.67 -12.95 -5.15
N GLU A 91 0.36 -12.13 -5.00
CA GLU A 91 0.67 -11.54 -3.69
C GLU A 91 0.18 -10.11 -3.65
N ARG A 92 -1.14 -9.98 -3.84
CA ARG A 92 -1.90 -8.76 -3.59
C ARG A 92 -1.62 -8.37 -2.13
N ARG A 93 -0.85 -7.30 -1.91
CA ARG A 93 -0.53 -6.78 -0.58
C ARG A 93 -1.77 -6.75 0.31
N TYR A 94 -2.91 -6.34 -0.26
CA TYR A 94 -4.23 -6.47 0.35
C TYR A 94 -5.26 -7.01 -0.65
N LYS A 95 -6.19 -7.82 -0.14
CA LYS A 95 -7.37 -8.34 -0.84
C LYS A 95 -8.60 -7.59 -0.34
N LEU A 96 -9.75 -7.73 -1.03
CA LEU A 96 -11.03 -7.21 -0.51
C LEU A 96 -11.33 -7.72 0.91
N SER A 97 -10.97 -8.97 1.20
CA SER A 97 -11.11 -9.58 2.53
C SER A 97 -10.14 -9.02 3.58
N SER A 98 -9.11 -8.28 3.20
CA SER A 98 -8.11 -7.75 4.15
C SER A 98 -8.72 -6.76 5.14
N ILE A 99 -9.75 -6.02 4.73
CA ILE A 99 -10.50 -5.14 5.63
C ILE A 99 -11.19 -5.98 6.72
N THR A 100 -11.96 -7.00 6.31
CA THR A 100 -12.65 -7.90 7.25
C THR A 100 -11.67 -8.64 8.15
N GLN A 101 -10.54 -9.10 7.62
CA GLN A 101 -9.49 -9.78 8.40
C GLN A 101 -8.88 -8.87 9.45
N LEU A 102 -8.63 -7.59 9.13
CA LEU A 102 -8.12 -6.62 10.09
C LEU A 102 -9.10 -6.44 11.26
N PHE A 103 -10.40 -6.26 10.97
CA PHE A 103 -11.43 -6.15 12.01
C PHE A 103 -11.52 -7.41 12.87
N THR A 104 -11.60 -8.59 12.24
CA THR A 104 -11.68 -9.87 12.96
C THR A 104 -10.48 -10.10 13.87
N LYS A 105 -9.27 -9.77 13.40
CA LYS A 105 -8.04 -9.90 14.19
C LYS A 105 -8.09 -9.04 15.46
N ILE A 106 -8.45 -7.76 15.33
CA ILE A 106 -8.56 -6.86 16.47
C ILE A 106 -9.61 -7.34 17.47
N GLN A 107 -10.75 -7.84 16.98
CA GLN A 107 -11.77 -8.42 17.84
C GLN A 107 -11.25 -9.64 18.62
N GLN A 108 -10.51 -10.53 17.96
CA GLN A 108 -9.89 -11.70 18.60
C GLN A 108 -8.85 -11.29 19.65
N GLU A 109 -8.16 -10.17 19.46
CA GLU A 109 -7.22 -9.58 20.43
C GLU A 109 -7.94 -8.83 21.58
N GLY A 110 -9.29 -8.83 21.59
CA GLY A 110 -10.15 -8.23 22.61
C GLY A 110 -10.34 -6.72 22.47
N GLY A 111 -10.20 -6.20 21.25
CA GLY A 111 -10.43 -4.81 20.90
C GLY A 111 -9.27 -3.87 21.23
N ILE A 112 -9.35 -2.67 20.65
CA ILE A 112 -8.39 -1.57 20.85
C ILE A 112 -8.63 -0.94 22.21
N ARG A 113 -7.60 -0.94 23.06
CA ARG A 113 -7.68 -0.49 24.47
C ARG A 113 -6.93 0.82 24.73
N ASN A 114 -6.13 1.29 23.78
CA ASN A 114 -5.31 2.49 23.94
C ASN A 114 -4.92 3.13 22.60
N MET A 115 -4.42 4.36 22.69
CA MET A 115 -4.00 5.18 21.56
C MET A 115 -2.96 4.53 20.64
N THR A 116 -1.99 3.81 21.21
CA THR A 116 -0.93 3.16 20.43
C THR A 116 -1.51 2.06 19.53
N GLN A 117 -2.44 1.26 20.08
CA GLN A 117 -3.18 0.26 19.32
C GLN A 117 -4.08 0.91 18.26
N TYR A 118 -4.76 2.00 18.62
CA TYR A 118 -5.62 2.74 17.69
C TYR A 118 -4.86 3.29 16.50
N LYS A 119 -3.74 4.00 16.72
CA LYS A 119 -2.90 4.56 15.65
C LYS A 119 -2.36 3.47 14.72
N LYS A 120 -1.95 2.34 15.28
CA LYS A 120 -1.49 1.18 14.48
C LYS A 120 -2.63 0.63 13.62
N PHE A 121 -3.81 0.43 14.22
CA PHE A 121 -4.99 -0.07 13.53
C PHE A 121 -5.45 0.85 12.40
N ILE A 122 -5.61 2.15 12.67
CA ILE A 122 -6.02 3.14 11.65
C ILE A 122 -5.00 3.24 10.53
N GLY A 123 -3.70 3.24 10.85
CA GLY A 123 -2.65 3.24 9.82
C GLY A 123 -2.71 2.02 8.90
N GLU A 124 -2.96 0.83 9.46
CA GLU A 124 -3.13 -0.40 8.69
C GLU A 124 -4.42 -0.36 7.84
N TYR A 125 -5.54 0.06 8.43
CA TYR A 125 -6.82 0.24 7.74
C TYR A 125 -6.72 1.22 6.57
N GLU A 126 -6.17 2.41 6.79
CA GLU A 126 -5.98 3.42 5.74
C GLU A 126 -5.03 2.92 4.65
N SER A 127 -3.99 2.15 5.01
CA SER A 127 -3.11 1.51 4.02
C SER A 127 -3.87 0.48 3.16
N ILE A 128 -4.79 -0.30 3.73
CA ILE A 128 -5.63 -1.26 3.00
C ILE A 128 -6.58 -0.52 2.06
N VAL A 129 -7.32 0.46 2.57
CA VAL A 129 -8.32 1.20 1.79
C VAL A 129 -7.65 1.98 0.66
N ASN A 130 -6.55 2.67 0.92
CA ASN A 130 -5.82 3.41 -0.11
C ASN A 130 -5.27 2.49 -1.21
N TYR A 131 -4.79 1.31 -0.83
CA TYR A 131 -4.41 0.28 -1.79
C TYR A 131 -5.60 -0.14 -2.65
N LEU A 132 -6.71 -0.55 -2.03
CA LEU A 132 -7.88 -1.04 -2.75
C LEU A 132 -8.48 0.04 -3.68
N LYS A 133 -8.51 1.31 -3.25
CA LYS A 133 -8.96 2.45 -4.07
C LYS A 133 -8.03 2.67 -5.27
N ARG A 134 -6.71 2.70 -5.04
CA ARG A 134 -5.71 2.93 -6.11
C ARG A 134 -5.81 1.91 -7.24
N TYR A 135 -6.11 0.67 -6.90
CA TYR A 135 -6.25 -0.42 -7.86
C TYR A 135 -7.71 -0.67 -8.29
N GLN A 136 -8.61 0.27 -8.00
CA GLN A 136 -10.02 0.23 -8.41
C GLN A 136 -10.78 -1.03 -7.97
N TYR A 137 -10.32 -1.72 -6.92
CA TYR A 137 -11.07 -2.83 -6.31
C TYR A 137 -12.32 -2.35 -5.58
N ILE A 138 -12.33 -1.08 -5.18
CA ILE A 138 -13.43 -0.39 -4.52
C ILE A 138 -13.59 1.01 -5.14
N GLN A 139 -14.81 1.52 -5.16
CA GLN A 139 -15.14 2.86 -5.66
C GLN A 139 -15.85 3.68 -4.59
N GLY A 140 -15.69 5.00 -4.65
CA GLY A 140 -16.35 5.95 -3.74
C GLY A 140 -15.79 5.98 -2.32
N ASP A 141 -16.55 6.62 -1.43
CA ASP A 141 -16.26 6.65 0.00
C ASP A 141 -16.90 5.46 0.69
N ILE A 142 -16.04 4.59 1.22
CA ILE A 142 -16.51 3.42 1.96
C ILE A 142 -16.67 3.81 3.41
N ASN A 143 -17.87 3.60 3.92
CA ASN A 143 -18.22 3.81 5.32
C ASN A 143 -17.99 2.51 6.09
N HIS A 144 -16.96 2.50 6.95
CA HIS A 144 -16.74 1.43 7.93
C HIS A 144 -16.79 1.95 9.36
N ASN A 145 -17.53 3.04 9.61
CA ASN A 145 -17.49 3.74 10.90
C ASN A 145 -18.03 2.85 12.03
N GLN A 146 -19.03 2.01 11.73
CA GLN A 146 -19.60 1.08 12.71
C GLN A 146 -18.60 0.00 13.07
N GLU A 147 -17.88 -0.55 12.09
CA GLU A 147 -16.88 -1.59 12.27
C GLU A 147 -15.64 -1.07 12.98
N ILE A 148 -15.25 0.18 12.71
CA ILE A 148 -14.17 0.88 13.44
C ILE A 148 -14.57 1.13 14.89
N LEU A 149 -15.81 1.56 15.15
CA LEU A 149 -16.29 1.75 16.51
C LEU A 149 -16.37 0.41 17.25
N ALA A 150 -16.87 -0.63 16.58
CA ALA A 150 -16.96 -1.97 17.13
C ALA A 150 -15.58 -2.54 17.48
N SER A 151 -14.51 -2.16 16.77
CA SER A 151 -13.14 -2.66 17.01
C SER A 151 -12.48 -2.13 18.29
N LEU A 152 -13.06 -1.12 18.93
CA LEU A 152 -12.63 -0.64 20.26
C LEU A 152 -13.05 -1.64 21.35
N SER A 153 -12.31 -1.71 22.46
CA SER A 153 -12.74 -2.52 23.61
C SER A 153 -14.01 -1.95 24.23
N SER A 154 -14.83 -2.79 24.89
CA SER A 154 -16.08 -2.36 25.52
C SER A 154 -15.89 -1.17 26.48
N SER A 155 -14.80 -1.16 27.24
CA SER A 155 -14.46 -0.06 28.15
C SER A 155 -14.23 1.27 27.43
N VAL A 156 -13.51 1.25 26.30
CA VAL A 156 -13.20 2.44 25.50
C VAL A 156 -14.46 2.90 24.75
N GLN A 157 -15.24 1.96 24.22
CA GLN A 157 -16.55 2.28 23.62
C GLN A 157 -17.45 2.99 24.63
N GLU A 158 -17.58 2.47 25.85
CA GLU A 158 -18.42 3.08 26.89
C GLU A 158 -17.94 4.48 27.30
N SER A 159 -16.62 4.69 27.38
CA SER A 159 -16.02 6.00 27.68
C SER A 159 -16.39 7.02 26.59
N ILE A 160 -16.11 6.67 25.33
CA ILE A 160 -16.42 7.49 24.16
C ILE A 160 -17.92 7.78 24.07
N TYR A 161 -18.79 6.77 24.21
CA TYR A 161 -20.24 6.99 24.18
C TYR A 161 -20.70 7.97 25.27
N LYS A 162 -20.15 7.87 26.49
CA LYS A 162 -20.49 8.80 27.59
C LYS A 162 -20.07 10.23 27.25
N GLU A 163 -18.87 10.43 26.72
CA GLU A 163 -18.39 11.76 26.31
C GLU A 163 -19.22 12.33 25.16
N MET A 164 -19.49 11.53 24.14
CA MET A 164 -20.27 11.98 22.98
C MET A 164 -21.72 12.33 23.33
N ILE A 165 -22.34 11.60 24.26
CA ILE A 165 -23.68 11.93 24.79
C ILE A 165 -23.62 13.24 25.58
N LYS A 166 -22.63 13.40 26.45
CA LYS A 166 -22.42 14.62 27.25
C LYS A 166 -22.26 15.86 26.36
N ASP A 167 -21.53 15.71 25.26
CA ASP A 167 -21.26 16.79 24.30
C ASP A 167 -22.37 17.00 23.27
N LYS A 168 -23.45 16.19 23.32
CA LYS A 168 -24.54 16.18 22.34
C LYS A 168 -24.06 15.93 20.90
N ALA A 169 -22.96 15.20 20.75
CA ALA A 169 -22.38 14.82 19.47
C ALA A 169 -23.11 13.63 18.80
N MET A 170 -23.93 12.89 19.57
CA MET A 170 -24.79 11.83 19.03
C MET A 170 -26.21 12.32 18.78
N VAL A 171 -26.73 12.03 17.59
CA VAL A 171 -28.12 12.34 17.22
C VAL A 171 -29.01 11.18 17.62
N GLN A 172 -30.14 11.46 18.27
CA GLN A 172 -31.10 10.43 18.63
C GLN A 172 -31.88 9.98 17.39
N ALA A 173 -31.96 8.67 17.18
CA ALA A 173 -32.78 8.05 16.16
C ALA A 173 -34.26 8.00 16.60
N LEU A 174 -35.15 7.77 15.65
CA LEU A 174 -36.60 7.75 15.88
C LEU A 174 -37.06 6.62 16.83
N ASP A 175 -36.26 5.56 16.96
CA ASP A 175 -36.48 4.44 17.87
C ASP A 175 -35.92 4.68 19.28
N GLY A 176 -35.36 5.87 19.54
CA GLY A 176 -34.73 6.23 20.80
C GLY A 176 -33.27 5.78 20.91
N GLY A 177 -32.72 5.07 19.93
CA GLY A 177 -31.30 4.76 19.81
C GLY A 177 -30.46 5.98 19.43
N TYR A 178 -29.14 5.79 19.27
CA TYR A 178 -28.23 6.86 18.83
C TYR A 178 -27.62 6.55 17.47
N ILE A 179 -27.60 7.57 16.60
CA ILE A 179 -26.91 7.52 15.31
C ILE A 179 -25.42 7.66 15.56
N ILE A 180 -24.65 6.65 15.11
CA ILE A 180 -23.19 6.65 15.18
C ILE A 180 -22.64 7.77 14.26
N PRO A 181 -21.85 8.71 14.80
CA PRO A 181 -21.30 9.81 14.01
C PRO A 181 -20.27 9.37 12.96
N ARG A 182 -19.92 10.29 12.06
CA ARG A 182 -18.90 10.05 11.03
C ARG A 182 -17.53 9.81 11.67
N LEU A 183 -16.65 9.06 10.98
CA LEU A 183 -15.29 8.78 11.46
C LEU A 183 -14.51 10.03 11.88
N GLU A 184 -14.70 11.15 11.18
CA GLU A 184 -14.08 12.44 11.52
C GLU A 184 -14.44 12.90 12.93
N ILE A 185 -15.69 12.69 13.35
CA ILE A 185 -16.16 13.02 14.70
C ILE A 185 -15.69 11.95 15.69
N LEU A 186 -15.78 10.66 15.32
CA LEU A 186 -15.30 9.56 16.17
C LEU A 186 -13.80 9.70 16.49
N LYS A 187 -12.98 10.11 15.53
CA LYS A 187 -11.54 10.36 15.71
C LYS A 187 -11.29 11.37 16.84
N LEU A 188 -12.10 12.43 16.96
CA LEU A 188 -11.91 13.45 17.99
C LEU A 188 -12.02 12.90 19.42
N TYR A 189 -12.92 11.93 19.63
CA TYR A 189 -13.13 11.30 20.93
C TYR A 189 -12.14 10.17 21.18
N ILE A 190 -11.85 9.36 20.15
CA ILE A 190 -10.88 8.27 20.27
C ILE A 190 -9.47 8.81 20.50
N GLU A 191 -9.13 10.00 19.97
CA GLU A 191 -7.82 10.63 20.13
C GLU A 191 -7.63 11.36 21.47
N GLN A 192 -8.69 11.52 22.27
CA GLN A 192 -8.68 12.21 23.58
C GLN A 192 -8.64 11.26 24.79
N ASP A 193 -9.04 9.99 24.60
CA ASP A 193 -9.07 8.90 25.59
C ASP A 193 -7.70 8.18 25.72
#